data_AF-A0A2A7X0F6-F1
#
_entry.id   AF-A0A2A7X0F6-F1
#
_cell.length_a   1.000
_cell.length_b   1.000
_cell.length_c   1.000
_cell.angle_alpha   90.00
_cell.angle_beta   90.00
_cell.angle_gamma   90.00
#
_symmetry.space_group_name_H-M   'P 1'
#
loop_
_entity.id
_entity.type
_entity.pdbx_description
1 polymer ?
#
loop_
_entity_poly.entity_id
_entity_poly.type
_entity_poly.pdbx_seq_one_letter_code
_entity_poly.pdbx_strand_id
1 'polypeptide(L)'
;MKNLLTVILTVLIILPLSSNAMAAVMDGKQNKKEHTASEYSNYKFKNPDAEAKAASDCFFYKVSWKMQDIFRRFDSGELNENEVAKLISSEISPLIPNKEYEIALELSEQKARTGR
;
A
#
# COMPACT_ATOMS: atom_id res chain seq x y z
N MET A 1 15.68 -14.51 1.01
CA MET A 1 14.54 -13.95 1.78
C MET A 1 14.96 -12.64 2.46
N LYS A 2 15.38 -11.61 1.71
CA LYS A 2 15.86 -10.32 2.26
C LYS A 2 15.15 -9.09 1.69
N ASN A 3 14.13 -9.26 0.85
CA ASN A 3 13.60 -8.14 0.04
C ASN A 3 12.19 -7.68 0.44
N LEU A 4 11.49 -8.41 1.30
CA LEU A 4 10.12 -8.06 1.70
C LEU A 4 10.10 -7.04 2.86
N LEU A 5 11.09 -7.11 3.77
CA LEU A 5 11.20 -6.22 4.92
C LEU A 5 11.55 -4.77 4.50
N THR A 6 12.33 -4.61 3.43
CA THR A 6 12.80 -3.30 2.96
C THR A 6 11.68 -2.46 2.33
N VAL A 7 10.68 -3.11 1.71
CA VAL A 7 9.54 -2.40 1.09
C VAL A 7 8.56 -1.90 2.15
N ILE A 8 8.46 -2.57 3.29
CA ILE A 8 7.58 -2.16 4.41
C ILE A 8 8.18 -0.95 5.14
N LEU A 9 9.51 -0.84 5.22
CA LEU A 9 10.19 0.25 5.92
C LEU A 9 10.10 1.60 5.18
N THR A 10 9.99 1.61 3.84
CA THR A 10 9.88 2.85 3.06
C THR A 10 8.50 3.50 3.12
N VAL A 11 7.45 2.78 3.51
CA VAL A 11 6.09 3.33 3.64
C VAL A 11 5.91 4.09 4.97
N LEU A 12 6.79 3.88 5.96
CA LEU A 12 6.65 4.47 7.30
C LEU A 12 7.15 5.94 7.44
N ILE A 13 7.72 6.56 6.39
CA ILE A 13 8.31 7.91 6.48
C ILE A 13 7.32 9.04 6.12
N ILE A 14 6.04 8.73 5.87
CA ILE A 14 5.03 9.75 5.49
C ILE A 14 3.84 9.75 6.46
N LEU A 15 4.10 9.93 7.75
CA LEU A 15 3.12 10.51 8.66
C LEU A 15 3.84 11.53 9.57
N PRO A 16 3.53 12.83 9.48
CA PRO A 16 4.06 13.79 10.43
C PRO A 16 3.37 13.61 11.77
N LEU A 17 4.14 13.22 12.78
CA LEU A 17 3.75 13.31 14.18
C LEU A 17 3.62 14.79 14.58
N SER A 18 2.47 15.10 15.15
CA SER A 18 2.20 16.20 16.09
C SER A 18 2.09 17.64 15.56
N SER A 19 0.93 18.20 15.86
CA SER A 19 0.63 19.63 15.92
C SER A 19 1.61 20.33 16.88
N ASN A 20 2.67 20.94 16.35
CA ASN A 20 3.40 22.10 16.93
C ASN A 20 4.56 22.62 16.05
N ALA A 21 4.50 22.43 14.73
CA ALA A 21 5.50 22.97 13.78
C ALA A 21 4.87 23.84 12.66
N MET A 22 3.71 24.44 12.91
CA MET A 22 3.13 25.45 12.02
C MET A 22 3.89 26.78 12.13
N ALA A 23 5.11 26.88 11.59
CA ALA A 23 5.77 28.18 11.39
C ALA A 23 6.93 28.20 10.38
N ALA A 24 7.47 27.06 9.93
CA ALA A 24 8.76 27.08 9.22
C ALA A 24 8.86 26.05 8.08
N VAL A 25 7.92 26.04 7.14
CA VAL A 25 8.16 25.55 5.77
C VAL A 25 7.29 26.37 4.80
N MET A 26 7.52 27.67 4.78
CA MET A 26 7.32 28.46 3.56
C MET A 26 8.70 28.51 2.88
N ASP A 27 8.71 28.32 1.57
CA ASP A 27 9.85 28.28 0.66
C ASP A 27 10.52 26.91 0.46
N GLY A 28 10.38 26.39 -0.76
CA GLY A 28 11.01 25.14 -1.20
C GLY A 28 10.16 24.29 -2.13
N LYS A 29 9.97 24.75 -3.38
CA LYS A 29 9.67 23.98 -4.60
C LYS A 29 8.73 22.77 -4.46
N GLN A 30 7.52 22.93 -4.99
CA GLN A 30 6.69 21.82 -5.49
C GLN A 30 7.49 21.00 -6.51
N ASN A 31 8.14 19.93 -6.07
CA ASN A 31 8.60 18.87 -6.96
C ASN A 31 7.37 18.03 -7.27
N LYS A 32 6.70 18.33 -8.40
CA LYS A 32 5.75 17.42 -9.04
C LYS A 32 6.47 16.08 -9.22
N LYS A 33 6.25 15.13 -8.31
CA LYS A 33 6.56 13.72 -8.60
C LYS A 33 5.63 13.34 -9.75
N GLU A 34 6.22 13.22 -10.94
CA GLU A 34 5.58 12.61 -12.10
C GLU A 34 4.92 11.32 -11.64
N HIS A 35 3.61 11.23 -11.83
CA HIS A 35 2.87 9.99 -11.73
C HIS A 35 3.30 9.16 -12.95
N THR A 36 4.45 8.50 -12.87
CA THR A 36 4.92 7.60 -13.92
C THR A 36 3.91 6.45 -14.02
N ALA A 37 3.44 6.16 -15.24
CA ALA A 37 2.56 5.01 -15.49
C ALA A 37 3.19 3.74 -14.90
N SER A 38 2.39 2.83 -14.31
CA SER A 38 2.93 1.56 -13.79
C SER A 38 3.71 0.84 -14.89
N GLU A 39 4.84 0.25 -14.51
CA GLU A 39 5.59 -0.70 -15.35
C GLU A 39 4.67 -1.85 -15.83
N TYR A 40 3.57 -2.11 -15.13
CA TYR A 40 2.60 -3.15 -15.40
C TYR A 40 1.35 -2.70 -16.16
N SER A 41 1.29 -1.46 -16.65
CA SER A 41 0.12 -0.94 -17.39
C SER A 41 -0.28 -1.79 -18.61
N ASN A 42 0.66 -2.55 -19.20
CA ASN A 42 0.42 -3.49 -20.29
C ASN A 42 0.62 -4.96 -19.89
N TYR A 43 0.56 -5.26 -18.58
CA TYR A 43 0.73 -6.63 -18.09
C TYR A 43 -0.40 -7.53 -18.58
N LYS A 44 -0.05 -8.69 -19.15
CA LYS A 44 -1.02 -9.69 -19.60
C LYS A 44 -1.23 -10.74 -18.51
N PHE A 45 -2.33 -10.63 -17.79
CA PHE A 45 -2.74 -11.59 -16.77
C PHE A 45 -3.02 -12.97 -17.36
N LYS A 46 -2.66 -14.03 -16.63
CA LYS A 46 -3.10 -15.40 -16.92
C LYS A 46 -4.26 -15.81 -16.03
N ASN A 47 -4.34 -15.24 -14.83
CA ASN A 47 -5.42 -15.43 -13.90
C ASN A 47 -6.51 -14.35 -14.10
N PRO A 48 -7.72 -14.72 -14.56
CA PRO A 48 -8.79 -13.75 -14.80
C PRO A 48 -9.28 -13.06 -13.53
N ASP A 49 -9.15 -13.68 -12.36
CA ASP A 49 -9.51 -13.06 -11.09
C ASP A 49 -8.54 -11.92 -10.75
N ALA A 50 -7.24 -12.12 -10.98
CA ALA A 50 -6.24 -11.08 -10.75
C ALA A 50 -6.46 -9.90 -11.72
N GLU A 51 -6.79 -10.18 -12.98
CA GLU A 51 -7.15 -9.15 -13.97
C GLU A 51 -8.37 -8.32 -13.51
N ALA A 52 -9.43 -8.99 -13.03
CA ALA A 52 -10.61 -8.32 -12.50
C ALA A 52 -10.29 -7.46 -11.26
N LYS A 53 -9.37 -7.92 -10.40
CA LYS A 53 -8.88 -7.12 -9.26
C LYS A 53 -8.09 -5.90 -9.71
N ALA A 54 -7.24 -6.03 -10.73
CA ALA A 54 -6.47 -4.91 -11.29
C ALA A 54 -7.38 -3.81 -11.86
N ALA A 55 -8.49 -4.20 -12.46
CA ALA A 55 -9.47 -3.28 -13.04
C ALA A 55 -10.39 -2.59 -12.02
N SER A 56 -10.31 -2.95 -10.73
CA SER A 56 -11.17 -2.43 -9.67
C SER A 56 -10.36 -1.64 -8.64
N ASP A 57 -10.79 -0.44 -8.27
CA ASP A 57 -10.25 0.36 -7.17
C ASP A 57 -10.54 -0.25 -5.78
N CYS A 58 -11.65 -0.98 -5.63
CA CYS A 58 -12.03 -1.65 -4.39
C CYS A 58 -10.99 -2.63 -3.87
N PHE A 59 -10.17 -3.24 -4.74
CA PHE A 59 -9.15 -4.19 -4.30
C PHE A 59 -8.07 -3.51 -3.46
N PHE A 60 -7.52 -2.39 -3.97
CA PHE A 60 -6.59 -1.55 -3.23
C PHE A 60 -7.18 -1.07 -1.91
N TYR A 61 -8.40 -0.50 -1.92
CA TYR A 61 -9.01 -0.01 -0.69
C TYR A 61 -9.20 -1.11 0.35
N LYS A 62 -9.63 -2.30 -0.06
CA LYS A 62 -9.80 -3.45 0.85
C LYS A 62 -8.48 -3.83 1.55
N VAL A 63 -7.39 -3.95 0.78
CA VAL A 63 -6.08 -4.29 1.33
C VAL A 63 -5.54 -3.15 2.20
N SER A 64 -5.65 -1.92 1.71
CA SER A 64 -5.17 -0.71 2.38
C SER A 64 -5.85 -0.51 3.74
N TRP A 65 -7.18 -0.63 3.82
CA TRP A 65 -7.92 -0.50 5.07
C TRP A 65 -7.53 -1.55 6.11
N LYS A 66 -7.35 -2.81 5.70
CA LYS A 66 -6.91 -3.86 6.62
C LYS A 66 -5.51 -3.59 7.15
N MET A 67 -4.58 -3.18 6.29
CA MET A 67 -3.22 -2.82 6.73
C MET A 67 -3.23 -1.62 7.67
N GLN A 68 -4.02 -0.59 7.37
CA GLN A 68 -4.15 0.59 8.22
C GLN A 68 -4.72 0.25 9.60
N ASP A 69 -5.73 -0.63 9.69
CA ASP A 69 -6.25 -1.05 10.99
C ASP A 69 -5.22 -1.85 11.79
N ILE A 70 -4.50 -2.78 11.17
CA ILE A 70 -3.45 -3.55 11.84
C ILE A 70 -2.37 -2.61 12.40
N PHE A 71 -1.88 -1.66 11.60
CA PHE A 71 -0.86 -0.73 12.05
C PHE A 71 -1.36 0.26 13.10
N ARG A 72 -2.60 0.78 12.96
CA ARG A 72 -3.21 1.63 14.00
C ARG A 72 -3.23 0.91 15.35
N ARG A 73 -3.59 -0.38 15.36
CA ARG A 73 -3.66 -1.19 16.58
C ARG A 73 -2.26 -1.47 17.14
N PHE A 74 -1.27 -1.71 16.28
CA PHE A 74 0.13 -1.81 16.68
C PHE A 74 0.65 -0.51 17.31
N ASP A 75 0.42 0.63 16.66
CA ASP A 75 0.88 1.96 17.13
C ASP A 75 0.22 2.35 18.46
N SER A 76 -1.02 1.91 18.70
CA SER A 76 -1.72 2.10 19.98
C SER A 76 -1.26 1.15 21.10
N GLY A 77 -0.41 0.17 20.79
CA GLY A 77 0.03 -0.87 21.72
C GLY A 77 -0.98 -1.99 21.98
N GLU A 78 -2.10 -2.02 21.24
CA GLU A 78 -3.10 -3.12 21.30
C GLU A 78 -2.55 -4.43 20.72
N LEU A 79 -1.55 -4.36 19.85
CA LEU A 79 -0.88 -5.50 19.24
C LEU A 79 0.63 -5.42 19.47
N ASN A 80 1.25 -6.57 19.71
CA ASN A 80 2.69 -6.71 19.59
C ASN A 80 3.11 -7.19 18.20
N GLU A 81 4.42 -7.18 17.93
CA GLU A 81 5.00 -7.55 16.63
C GLU A 81 4.59 -8.96 16.16
N ASN A 82 4.52 -9.94 17.06
CA ASN A 82 4.13 -11.30 16.71
C ASN A 82 2.64 -11.36 16.30
N GLU A 83 1.79 -10.55 16.91
CA GLU A 83 0.37 -10.47 16.56
C GLU A 83 0.16 -9.76 15.23
N VAL A 84 0.92 -8.69 14.96
CA VAL A 84 0.95 -8.04 13.65
C VAL A 84 1.36 -9.03 12.56
N ALA A 85 2.45 -9.77 12.77
CA ALA A 85 2.92 -10.77 11.80
C ALA A 85 1.85 -11.85 11.54
N LYS A 86 1.18 -12.32 12.59
CA LYS A 86 0.05 -13.26 12.47
C LYS A 86 -1.08 -12.67 11.64
N LEU A 87 -1.52 -11.45 11.93
CA LEU A 87 -2.62 -10.80 11.22
C LEU A 87 -2.29 -10.52 9.75
N ILE A 88 -1.08 -10.06 9.45
CA ILE A 88 -0.63 -9.90 8.06
C ILE A 88 -0.69 -11.26 7.33
N SER A 89 -0.14 -12.30 7.96
CA SER A 89 -0.15 -13.65 7.40
C SER A 89 -1.56 -14.21 7.19
N SER A 90 -2.48 -13.98 8.12
CA SER A 90 -3.84 -14.56 8.08
C SER A 90 -4.85 -13.72 7.29
N GLU A 91 -4.66 -12.40 7.19
CA GLU A 91 -5.66 -11.50 6.61
C GLU A 91 -5.22 -10.81 5.32
N ILE A 92 -3.92 -10.61 5.12
CA ILE A 92 -3.38 -9.84 3.99
C ILE A 92 -2.80 -10.77 2.95
N SER A 93 -1.92 -11.70 3.35
CA SER A 93 -1.30 -12.66 2.43
C SER A 93 -2.32 -13.46 1.60
N PRO A 94 -3.49 -13.90 2.13
CA PRO A 94 -4.49 -14.59 1.32
C PRO A 94 -5.16 -13.71 0.24
N LEU A 95 -5.12 -12.38 0.40
CA LEU A 95 -5.62 -11.43 -0.60
C LEU A 95 -4.60 -11.21 -1.72
N ILE A 96 -3.32 -11.52 -1.49
CA ILE A 96 -2.22 -11.35 -2.42
C ILE A 96 -1.43 -12.66 -2.54
N PRO A 97 -2.06 -13.75 -3.01
CA PRO A 97 -1.49 -15.10 -2.93
C PRO A 97 -0.30 -15.34 -3.86
N ASN A 98 -0.11 -14.49 -4.87
CA ASN A 98 0.93 -14.66 -5.87
C ASN A 98 1.27 -13.34 -6.58
N LYS A 99 2.24 -13.40 -7.49
CA LYS A 99 2.76 -12.24 -8.23
C LYS A 99 1.71 -11.52 -9.08
N GLU A 100 0.74 -12.23 -9.67
CA GLU A 100 -0.30 -11.57 -10.46
C GLU A 100 -1.21 -10.71 -9.57
N TYR A 101 -1.46 -11.13 -8.33
CA TYR A 101 -2.23 -10.31 -7.38
C TYR A 101 -1.43 -9.14 -6.82
N GLU A 102 -0.10 -9.24 -6.71
CA GLU A 102 0.74 -8.07 -6.40
C GLU A 102 0.61 -7.01 -7.50
N ILE A 103 0.70 -7.43 -8.76
CA ILE A 103 0.55 -6.54 -9.92
C ILE A 103 -0.87 -5.96 -9.96
N ALA A 104 -1.88 -6.79 -9.70
CA ALA A 104 -3.27 -6.33 -9.61
C ALA A 104 -3.47 -5.28 -8.52
N LEU A 105 -2.80 -5.42 -7.38
CA LEU A 105 -2.88 -4.43 -6.30
C LEU A 105 -2.29 -3.09 -6.72
N GLU A 106 -1.14 -3.10 -7.40
CA GLU A 106 -0.50 -1.88 -7.90
C GLU A 106 -1.37 -1.16 -8.94
N LEU A 107 -1.90 -1.91 -9.92
CA LEU A 107 -2.78 -1.32 -10.94
C LEU A 107 -4.09 -0.80 -10.34
N SER A 108 -4.65 -1.53 -9.37
CA SER A 108 -5.82 -1.10 -8.60
C SER A 108 -5.56 0.20 -7.83
N GLU A 109 -4.39 0.36 -7.22
CA GLU A 109 -3.97 1.59 -6.55
C GLU A 109 -3.89 2.76 -7.53
N GLN A 110 -3.29 2.54 -8.71
CA GLN A 110 -3.21 3.58 -9.74
C GLN A 110 -4.59 4.03 -10.20
N LYS A 111 -5.50 3.07 -10.43
CA LYS A 111 -6.90 3.37 -10.76
C LYS A 111 -7.56 4.19 -9.66
N ALA A 112 -7.43 3.76 -8.39
CA ALA A 112 -8.00 4.46 -7.24
C ALA A 112 -7.47 5.90 -7.09
N ARG A 113 -6.19 6.14 -7.43
CA ARG A 113 -5.57 7.46 -7.31
C ARG A 113 -5.83 8.39 -8.49
N THR A 114 -5.98 7.83 -9.69
CA THR A 114 -6.12 8.61 -10.93
C THR A 114 -7.56 8.70 -11.44
N GLY A 115 -8.46 7.89 -10.90
CA GLY A 115 -9.87 7.81 -11.33
C GLY A 115 -10.05 7.29 -12.77
N ARG A 116 -9.01 6.68 -13.35
CA ARG A 116 -8.98 6.15 -14.73
C ARG A 116 -8.74 4.66 -14.72
#